data_AF-A0A3P8V273-F1
#
_entry.id   AF-A0A3P8V273-F1
#
_cell.length_a   1.000
_cell.length_b   1.000
_cell.length_c   1.000
_cell.angle_alpha   90.00
_cell.angle_beta   90.00
_cell.angle_gamma   90.00
#
_symmetry.space_group_name_H-M   'P 1'
#
loop_
_entity.id
_entity.type
_entity.pdbx_description
1 polymer ?
#
loop_
_entity_poly.entity_id
_entity_poly.type
_entity_poly.pdbx_seq_one_letter_code
_entity_poly.pdbx_strand_id
1 'polypeptide(L)' 'MGRWSVVFVLVLALLVVTDKANGCGNAKKGGQCPDPSGFGICVEACSSDSDCTGHEKCCSNGCGHVCMTPVKD' A
#
# COMPACT_ATOMS: atom_id res chain seq x y z
N MET A 1 8.70 -13.74 37.82
CA MET A 1 8.82 -12.86 36.64
C MET A 1 8.08 -13.53 35.49
N GLY A 2 6.93 -13.12 34.99
CA GLY A 2 5.93 -12.12 35.33
C GLY A 2 4.83 -12.44 34.33
N ARG A 3 3.78 -13.16 34.74
CA ARG A 3 2.68 -13.53 33.82
C ARG A 3 2.08 -12.28 33.19
N TRP A 4 2.11 -11.18 33.93
CA TRP A 4 1.77 -9.85 33.46
C TRP A 4 2.77 -9.29 32.44
N SER A 5 4.08 -9.53 32.59
CA SER A 5 5.09 -9.14 31.60
C SER A 5 4.84 -9.80 30.24
N VAL A 6 4.39 -11.06 30.21
CA VAL A 6 4.04 -11.76 28.95
C VAL A 6 2.76 -11.17 28.34
N VAL A 7 1.76 -10.86 29.17
CA VAL A 7 0.53 -10.18 28.72
C VAL A 7 0.84 -8.79 28.14
N PHE A 8 1.70 -8.02 28.80
CA PHE A 8 2.15 -6.71 28.31
C PHE A 8 2.88 -6.84 26.97
N VAL A 9 3.77 -7.83 26.82
CA VAL A 9 4.50 -8.07 25.56
C VAL A 9 3.57 -8.48 24.42
N LEU A 10 2.58 -9.34 24.66
CA LEU A 10 1.60 -9.73 23.64
C LEU A 10 0.67 -8.58 23.24
N VAL A 11 0.26 -7.73 24.19
CA VAL A 11 -0.56 -6.54 23.92
C VAL A 11 0.22 -5.52 23.09
N LEU A 12 1.50 -5.28 23.40
CA LEU A 12 2.37 -4.42 22.59
C LEU A 12 2.57 -4.99 21.18
N ALA A 13 2.78 -6.30 21.05
CA ALA A 13 2.90 -6.94 19.74
C ALA A 13 1.64 -6.77 18.89
N LEU A 14 0.44 -6.92 19.48
CA LEU A 14 -0.83 -6.70 18.77
C LEU A 14 -1.04 -5.22 18.38
N LEU A 15 -0.67 -4.26 19.23
CA LEU A 15 -0.75 -2.82 18.92
C LEU A 15 0.24 -2.39 17.83
N VAL A 16 1.38 -3.08 17.69
CA VAL A 16 2.38 -2.84 16.63
C VAL A 16 2.02 -3.57 15.34
N VAL A 17 1.20 -4.63 15.41
CA VAL A 17 0.72 -5.41 14.25
C VAL A 17 -0.61 -4.87 13.67
N THR A 18 -1.22 -3.85 14.27
CA THR A 18 -2.29 -3.07 13.60
C THR A 18 -1.72 -2.01 12.66
N ASP A 19 -0.73 -2.35 11.84
CA ASP A 19 -0.45 -1.58 10.63
C ASP A 19 -1.44 -2.07 9.57
N LYS A 20 -2.58 -1.38 9.50
CA LYS A 20 -3.50 -1.49 8.37
C LYS A 20 -2.71 -1.03 7.13
N ALA A 21 -2.11 -2.00 6.44
CA ALA A 21 -1.83 -1.88 5.01
C ALA A 21 -3.17 -1.76 4.28
N ASN A 22 -3.82 -0.61 4.41
CA ASN A 22 -4.94 -0.22 3.58
C ASN A 22 -4.44 0.88 2.65
N GLY A 23 -3.95 0.45 1.50
CA GLY A 23 -3.67 1.31 0.35
C GLY A 23 -2.19 1.58 0.13
N CYS A 24 -1.63 0.91 -0.88
CA CYS A 24 -0.51 1.49 -1.62
C CYS A 24 -1.05 2.73 -2.35
N GLY A 25 -0.72 3.93 -1.85
CA GLY A 25 -1.26 5.17 -2.42
C GLY A 25 -0.90 6.42 -1.64
N ASN A 26 0.38 6.70 -1.44
CA ASN A 26 0.83 8.02 -1.02
C ASN A 26 2.15 8.41 -1.68
N ALA A 27 2.09 9.07 -2.83
CA ALA A 27 3.18 9.92 -3.31
C ALA A 27 2.76 11.00 -4.34
N LYS A 28 1.82 11.89 -4.01
CA LYS A 28 1.71 13.24 -4.62
C LYS A 28 1.09 13.39 -6.03
N LYS A 29 -0.05 12.76 -6.27
CA LYS A 29 -1.12 13.24 -7.17
C LYS A 29 -2.46 12.89 -6.50
N GLY A 30 -3.46 13.76 -6.61
CA GLY A 30 -4.78 13.55 -6.01
C GLY A 30 -5.52 12.32 -6.59
N GLY A 31 -6.40 11.71 -5.79
CA GLY A 31 -7.18 10.50 -6.12
C GLY A 31 -6.56 9.19 -5.63
N GLN A 32 -7.37 8.14 -5.55
CA GLN A 32 -6.97 6.80 -5.09
C GLN A 32 -6.63 5.88 -6.26
N CYS A 33 -5.82 4.86 -5.99
CA CYS A 33 -5.58 3.78 -6.94
C CYS A 33 -6.91 3.03 -7.19
N PRO A 34 -7.24 2.72 -8.46
CA PRO A 34 -8.40 1.89 -8.77
C PRO A 34 -8.21 0.48 -8.19
N ASP A 35 -9.32 -0.18 -7.86
CA ASP A 35 -9.29 -1.54 -7.33
C ASP A 35 -8.66 -2.48 -8.37
N PRO A 36 -7.55 -3.17 -8.06
CA PRO A 36 -6.87 -4.02 -9.02
C PRO A 36 -7.77 -5.21 -9.33
N SER A 37 -8.41 -5.16 -10.50
CA SER A 37 -9.32 -6.19 -10.99
C SER A 37 -8.54 -7.41 -11.52
N GLY A 38 -7.72 -8.04 -10.66
CA GLY A 38 -6.94 -9.24 -10.96
C GLY A 38 -5.43 -9.09 -10.78
N PHE A 39 -4.70 -10.18 -11.04
CA PHE A 39 -3.24 -10.18 -11.13
C PHE A 39 -2.83 -9.58 -12.46
N GLY A 40 -2.29 -8.37 -12.44
CA GLY A 40 -1.71 -7.76 -13.62
C GLY A 40 -0.42 -8.46 -14.04
N ILE A 41 0.16 -8.00 -15.15
CA ILE A 41 1.48 -8.47 -15.58
C ILE A 41 2.48 -8.17 -14.45
N CYS A 42 3.24 -9.18 -14.03
CA CYS A 42 4.32 -9.05 -13.06
C CYS A 42 5.47 -8.21 -13.63
N VAL A 43 5.27 -6.91 -13.70
CA VAL A 43 6.26 -5.97 -14.21
C VAL A 43 6.36 -4.81 -13.26
N GLU A 44 7.60 -4.39 -13.02
CA GLU A 44 7.90 -3.26 -12.15
C GLU A 44 8.14 -2.04 -13.03
N ALA A 45 7.05 -1.40 -13.45
CA ALA A 45 7.07 -0.32 -14.43
C ALA A 45 7.33 1.06 -13.78
N CYS A 46 7.08 1.19 -12.47
CA CYS A 46 7.31 2.41 -11.72
C CYS A 46 7.70 2.05 -10.27
N SER A 47 8.43 2.93 -9.58
CA SER A 47 8.68 2.77 -8.13
C SER A 47 7.97 3.83 -7.30
N SER A 48 7.58 4.94 -7.92
CA SER A 48 6.96 6.11 -7.31
C SER A 48 6.02 6.78 -8.31
N ASP A 49 5.01 7.50 -7.80
CA ASP A 49 4.09 8.33 -8.60
C ASP A 49 4.84 9.35 -9.50
N SER A 50 6.08 9.71 -9.14
CA SER A 50 6.95 10.60 -9.91
C SER A 50 7.51 9.97 -11.19
N ASP A 51 7.58 8.64 -11.24
CA ASP A 51 8.01 7.90 -12.45
C ASP A 51 6.90 7.91 -13.51
N CYS A 52 5.65 8.11 -13.09
CA CYS A 52 4.49 8.17 -13.94
C CYS A 52 4.27 9.59 -14.49
N THR A 53 3.95 9.66 -15.78
CA THR A 53 3.69 10.95 -16.44
C THR A 53 2.28 11.49 -16.12
N GLY A 54 2.06 12.79 -16.33
CA GLY A 54 0.70 13.35 -16.34
C GLY A 54 0.02 13.40 -14.97
N HIS A 55 -1.07 12.64 -14.78
CA HIS A 55 -1.81 12.50 -13.52
C HIS A 55 -1.89 11.05 -13.04
N GLU A 56 -1.07 10.17 -13.60
CA GLU A 56 -1.03 8.75 -13.25
C GLU A 56 -0.27 8.52 -11.94
N LYS A 57 -0.67 7.48 -11.21
CA LYS A 57 -0.08 7.06 -9.94
C LYS A 57 0.56 5.69 -10.09
N CYS A 58 1.61 5.45 -9.33
CA CYS A 58 2.26 4.15 -9.31
C CYS A 58 1.48 3.24 -8.35
N CYS A 59 0.68 2.35 -8.92
CA CYS A 59 -0.23 1.49 -8.17
C CYS A 59 0.22 0.03 -8.28
N SER A 60 0.16 -0.69 -7.16
CA SER A 60 0.48 -2.11 -7.13
C SER A 60 -0.64 -2.93 -7.77
N ASN A 61 -0.32 -3.80 -8.72
CA ASN A 61 -1.27 -4.67 -9.42
C ASN A 61 -1.35 -6.10 -8.84
N GLY A 62 -0.86 -6.27 -7.61
CA GLY A 62 -0.78 -7.54 -6.90
C GLY A 62 0.56 -8.28 -7.06
N CYS A 63 1.37 -7.96 -8.06
CA CYS A 63 2.68 -8.60 -8.31
C CYS A 63 3.82 -7.61 -8.53
N GLY A 64 3.55 -6.50 -9.21
CA GLY A 64 4.46 -5.37 -9.39
C GLY A 64 3.69 -4.05 -9.33
N HIS A 65 4.31 -2.95 -9.74
CA HIS A 65 3.68 -1.64 -9.81
C HIS A 65 3.63 -1.13 -11.24
N VAL A 66 2.49 -0.52 -11.55
CA VAL A 66 2.22 0.03 -12.87
C VAL A 66 1.57 1.40 -12.72
N CYS A 67 1.84 2.28 -13.67
CA CYS A 67 1.18 3.58 -13.72
C CYS A 67 -0.30 3.38 -14.06
N MET A 68 -1.19 3.77 -13.15
CA MET A 68 -2.63 3.72 -13.32
C MET A 68 -3.23 5.11 -13.21
N THR A 69 -4.30 5.35 -13.96
CA THR A 69 -5.09 6.57 -13.80
C THR A 69 -5.83 6.52 -12.46
N PRO A 70 -5.67 7.52 -11.58
CA PRO A 70 -6.38 7.55 -10.31
C PRO A 70 -7.88 7.72 -10.52
N VAL A 71 -8.66 7.08 -9.66
CA VAL A 71 -10.08 7.42 -9.50
C VAL A 71 -10.20 8.68 -8.65
N LYS A 72 -11.03 9.62 -9.11
CA LYS A 72 -11.41 10.81 -8.34
C LYS A 72 -12.41 10.36 -7.28
N ASP A 73 -12.22 10.79 -6.03
CA ASP A 73 -13.24 10.69 -4.97
C ASP A 73 -14.59 11.26 -5.45
#